data_AF-A0A1S6EZS5-F1
#
_entry.id   AF-A0A1S6EZS5-F1
#
_cell.length_a   1.000
_cell.length_b   1.000
_cell.length_c   1.000
_cell.angle_alpha   90.00
_cell.angle_beta   90.00
_cell.angle_gamma   90.00
#
_symmetry.space_group_name_H-M   'P 1'
#
loop_
_entity.id
_entity.type
_entity.pdbx_description
1 polymer ?
#
loop_
_entity_poly.entity_id
_entity_poly.type
_entity_poly.pdbx_seq_one_letter_code
_entity_poly.pdbx_strand_id
1 'polypeptide(L)' 'MRIEVEQEDDGRWLAEAPALPGVMAYGTSRDEAVNRVETLALRVVAERLEQGERTPELDRWFAAA' A
#
# COMPACT_ATOMS: atom_id res chain seq x y z
N MET A 1 4.44 -0.80 7.46
CA MET A 1 4.00 -1.46 6.21
C MET A 1 5.22 -1.62 5.31
N ARG A 2 5.51 -2.83 4.83
CA ARG A 2 6.60 -3.11 3.88
C ARG A 2 6.08 -2.93 2.47
N ILE A 3 6.85 -2.26 1.61
CA ILE A 3 6.60 -2.16 0.17
C ILE A 3 7.63 -3.03 -0.56
N GLU A 4 7.14 -3.89 -1.43
CA GLU A 4 7.97 -4.69 -2.34
C GLU A 4 7.94 -4.03 -3.72
N VAL A 5 9.08 -4.02 -4.41
CA VAL A 5 9.24 -3.29 -5.66
C VAL A 5 10.04 -4.14 -6.63
N GLU A 6 9.51 -4.28 -7.84
CA GLU A 6 10.07 -5.07 -8.94
C GLU A 6 10.07 -4.24 -10.23
N GLN A 7 11.04 -4.51 -11.11
CA GLN A 7 11.04 -3.97 -12.46
C GLN A 7 10.65 -5.08 -13.43
N GLU A 8 9.62 -4.83 -14.23
CA GLU A 8 9.08 -5.73 -15.23
C GLU A 8 9.98 -5.80 -16.48
N ASP A 9 9.80 -6.84 -17.29
CA ASP A 9 10.55 -7.04 -18.55
C ASP A 9 10.37 -5.88 -19.56
N ASP A 10 9.25 -5.17 -19.49
CA ASP A 10 8.95 -3.99 -20.32
C ASP A 10 9.51 -2.67 -19.75
N GLY A 11 10.25 -2.75 -18.63
CA GLY A 11 10.90 -1.63 -17.97
C GLY A 11 10.00 -0.87 -16.99
N ARG A 12 8.71 -1.18 -16.87
CA ARG A 12 7.83 -0.59 -15.86
C ARG A 12 8.21 -1.06 -14.46
N TRP A 13 7.92 -0.23 -13.47
CA TRP A 13 8.09 -0.57 -12.06
C TRP A 13 6.75 -0.96 -11.45
N LEU A 14 6.71 -2.10 -10.78
CA LEU A 14 5.59 -2.54 -9.97
C LEU A 14 5.96 -2.40 -8.49
N ALA A 15 5.08 -1.76 -7.71
CA ALA A 15 5.20 -1.74 -6.26
C ALA A 15 3.94 -2.36 -5.63
N GLU A 16 4.13 -3.17 -4.60
CA GLU A 16 3.07 -3.89 -3.88
C GLU A 16 3.22 -3.69 -2.37
N ALA A 17 2.09 -3.64 -1.67
CA ALA A 17 2.03 -3.72 -0.21
C ALA A 17 1.48 -5.09 0.22
N PRO A 18 2.31 -6.11 0.49
CA PRO A 18 1.83 -7.48 0.74
C PRO A 18 0.88 -7.62 1.95
N ALA A 19 0.96 -6.70 2.90
CA ALA A 19 0.04 -6.65 4.05
C ALA A 19 -1.40 -6.24 3.67
N LEU A 20 -1.59 -5.69 2.47
CA LEU A 20 -2.89 -5.28 1.92
C LEU A 20 -3.08 -5.97 0.56
N PRO A 21 -3.65 -7.19 0.53
CA PRO A 21 -3.85 -7.92 -0.72
C PRO A 21 -4.59 -7.08 -1.77
N GLY A 22 -4.05 -7.03 -2.99
CA GLY A 22 -4.58 -6.24 -4.10
C GLY A 22 -4.13 -4.76 -4.12
N VAL A 23 -3.33 -4.32 -3.14
CA VAL A 23 -2.72 -2.98 -3.15
C VAL A 23 -1.39 -3.03 -3.86
N MET A 24 -1.44 -2.70 -5.15
CA MET A 24 -0.26 -2.61 -6.01
C MET A 24 -0.43 -1.50 -7.04
N ALA A 25 0.68 -0.93 -7.50
CA ALA A 25 0.67 0.15 -8.48
C ALA A 25 1.88 0.09 -9.41
N TYR A 26 1.63 0.43 -10.67
CA TYR A 26 2.68 0.61 -11.67
C TYR A 26 3.16 2.07 -11.74
N GLY A 27 4.45 2.25 -12.04
CA GLY A 27 5.09 3.53 -12.33
C GLY A 27 6.12 3.42 -13.45
N THR A 28 6.45 4.55 -14.08
CA THR A 28 7.53 4.67 -15.07
C THR A 28 8.91 4.75 -14.40
N SER A 29 8.94 5.03 -13.09
CA SER A 29 10.13 4.97 -12.24
C SER A 29 9.82 4.24 -10.94
N ARG A 30 10.87 3.80 -10.25
CA ARG A 30 10.78 3.17 -8.93
C ARG A 30 10.03 4.05 -7.94
N ASP A 31 10.39 5.33 -7.87
CA ASP A 31 9.80 6.29 -6.93
C ASP A 31 8.33 6.58 -7.27
N GLU A 32 7.97 6.61 -8.56
CA GLU A 32 6.58 6.77 -8.97
C GLU A 32 5.73 5.57 -8.53
N ALA A 33 6.21 4.35 -8.74
CA ALA A 33 5.50 3.13 -8.33
C ALA A 33 5.29 3.10 -6.80
N VAL A 34 6.34 3.42 -6.04
CA VAL A 34 6.29 3.50 -4.57
C VAL A 34 5.29 4.56 -4.10
N ASN A 35 5.38 5.80 -4.59
CA ASN A 35 4.46 6.87 -4.19
C ASN A 35 2.99 6.51 -4.48
N ARG A 36 2.73 5.85 -5.62
CA ARG A 36 1.38 5.42 -6.00
C ARG A 36 0.86 4.31 -5.08
N VAL A 37 1.67 3.31 -4.76
CA VAL A 37 1.24 2.21 -3.88
C VAL A 37 1.03 2.68 -2.45
N GLU A 38 1.86 3.59 -1.94
CA GLU A 38 1.69 4.20 -0.62
C GLU A 38 0.38 5.00 -0.54
N THR A 39 0.11 5.80 -1.56
CA THR A 39 -1.16 6.55 -1.67
C THR A 39 -2.36 5.60 -1.68
N LEU A 40 -2.28 4.51 -2.45
CA LEU A 40 -3.35 3.53 -2.52
C LEU A 40 -3.54 2.80 -1.17
N ALA A 41 -2.45 2.41 -0.52
CA ALA A 41 -2.48 1.76 0.78
C ALA A 41 -3.16 2.64 1.84
N LEU A 42 -2.83 3.93 1.88
CA LEU A 42 -3.48 4.89 2.79
C LEU A 42 -4.99 5.00 2.52
N ARG A 43 -5.43 4.99 1.26
CA ARG A 43 -6.85 5.00 0.91
C ARG A 43 -7.57 3.74 1.37
N VAL A 44 -6.97 2.57 1.17
CA VAL A 44 -7.54 1.29 1.64
C VAL A 44 -7.67 1.26 3.15
N VAL A 45 -6.66 1.77 3.86
CA VAL A 45 -6.68 1.85 5.32
C VAL A 45 -7.78 2.79 5.80
N ALA A 46 -7.93 3.95 5.16
CA ALA A 46 -9.00 4.90 5.48
C ALA A 46 -10.39 4.27 5.28
N GLU A 47 -10.65 3.64 4.13
CA GLU A 47 -11.93 2.97 3.84
C GLU A 47 -12.26 1.88 4.89
N ARG A 48 -11.29 1.03 5.25
CA ARG A 48 -11.48 0.01 6.28
C ARG A 48 -11.87 0.61 7.63
N LEU A 49 -11.25 1.73 8.00
CA LEU A 49 -11.61 2.44 9.23
C LEU A 49 -13.03 3.01 9.17
N GLU A 50 -13.44 3.56 8.04
CA GLU A 50 -14.80 4.08 7.81
C GLU A 50 -15.87 2.99 7.87
N GLN A 51 -15.55 1.79 7.36
CA GLN A 51 -16.43 0.62 7.41
C GLN A 51 -16.42 -0.11 8.76
N GLY A 52 -15.59 0.32 9.71
CA GLY A 52 -15.44 -0.33 11.02
C GLY A 52 -14.65 -1.64 10.99
N GLU A 53 -13.96 -1.94 9.89
CA GLU A 53 -13.12 -3.12 9.69
C GLU A 53 -11.74 -2.96 10.36
N ARG A 54 -11.74 -2.76 11.67
CA ARG A 54 -10.49 -2.70 12.44
C ARG A 54 -9.81 -4.07 12.44
N THR A 55 -8.53 -4.08 12.09
CA THR A 55 -7.67 -5.26 12.21
C THR A 55 -6.62 -5.02 13.30
N PRO A 56 -6.08 -6.07 13.94
CA PRO A 56 -4.98 -5.91 14.92
C PRO A 56 -3.75 -5.21 14.36
N GLU A 57 -3.57 -5.19 13.03
CA GLU A 57 -2.51 -4.45 12.38
C GLU A 57 -2.80 -2.95 12.34
N LEU A 58 -4.03 -2.55 12.01
CA LEU A 58 -4.46 -1.14 12.07
C LEU A 58 -4.47 -0.57 13.48
N ASP A 59 -4.88 -1.37 14.48
CA ASP A 59 -4.86 -0.94 15.88
C ASP A 59 -3.44 -0.67 16.39
N ARG A 60 -2.43 -1.38 15.85
CA ARG A 60 -1.01 -1.08 16.14
C ARG A 60 -0.51 0.21 15.47
N TRP A 61 -1.18 0.68 14.42
CA TRP A 61 -0.82 1.93 13.76
C TRP A 61 -1.42 3.15 14.47
N PHE A 62 -2.60 2.99 15.06
CA PHE A 62 -3.34 4.07 15.69
C PHE A 62 -3.65 3.74 17.16
N ALA A 63 -2.73 4.10 18.06
CA ALA A 63 -2.98 4.05 19.50
C ALA A 63 -3.63 5.38 19.96
N ALA A 64 -4.86 5.29 20.48
CA ALA A 64 -5.48 6.40 21.22
C ALA A 64 -5.07 6.28 22.70
N ALA A 65 -4.61 7.38 23.29
CA ALA A 65 -4.24 7.47 24.70
C ALA A 65 -5.46 7.64 25.61
#